data_AF-A0AAV6VXM8-F1
#
_entry.id   AF-A0AAV6VXM8-F1
#
_cell.length_a   1.000
_cell.length_b   1.000
_cell.length_c   1.000
_cell.angle_alpha   90.00
_cell.angle_beta   90.00
_cell.angle_gamma   90.00
#
_symmetry.space_group_name_H-M   'P 1'
#
loop_
_entity.id
_entity.type
_entity.pdbx_description
1 polymer ?
#
loop_
_entity_poly.entity_id
_entity_poly.type
_entity_poly.pdbx_seq_one_letter_code
_entity_poly.pdbx_strand_id
1 'polypeptide(L)' 'MKGMSCPFCLNRFIGQDLGVPENCDHIFCFECMSGQHFGNSLNEFSYIHMKRSPDGKVIKKVSVRVRSKG' A
#
# COMPACT_ATOMS: atom_id res chain seq x y z
N MET A 1 -5.64 -13.51 15.29
CA MET A 1 -6.12 -12.29 14.60
C MET A 1 -4.89 -11.53 14.11
N LYS A 2 -4.43 -11.76 12.87
CA LYS A 2 -3.24 -11.11 12.29
C LYS A 2 -3.69 -10.24 11.10
N GLY A 3 -3.20 -9.01 11.00
CA GLY A 3 -3.28 -8.22 9.76
C GLY A 3 -4.48 -7.26 9.58
N MET A 4 -5.10 -6.76 10.67
CA MET A 4 -6.19 -5.77 10.57
C MET A 4 -5.73 -4.32 10.79
N SER A 5 -4.42 -4.06 10.93
CA SER A 5 -3.89 -2.73 11.21
C SER A 5 -2.60 -2.48 10.44
N CYS A 6 -2.35 -1.22 10.10
CA CYS A 6 -1.12 -0.84 9.43
C CYS A 6 0.07 -0.94 10.38
N PRO A 7 1.19 -1.59 10.01
CA PRO A 7 2.38 -1.62 10.85
C PRO A 7 3.10 -0.25 10.98
N PHE A 8 2.87 0.70 10.08
CA PHE A 8 3.50 2.03 10.15
C PHE A 8 2.78 3.01 11.07
N CYS A 9 1.44 3.11 10.95
CA CYS A 9 0.65 4.08 11.73
C CYS A 9 -0.24 3.43 12.78
N LEU A 10 -0.26 2.09 12.85
CA LEU A 10 -1.06 1.30 13.78
C LEU A 10 -2.60 1.47 13.64
N ASN A 11 -3.07 2.25 12.66
CA ASN A 11 -4.50 2.39 12.38
C ASN A 11 -5.10 1.09 11.86
N ARG A 12 -6.34 0.84 12.30
CA ARG A 12 -7.12 -0.32 11.90
C ARG A 12 -7.70 -0.12 10.50
N PHE A 13 -7.68 -1.16 9.68
CA PHE A 13 -8.20 -1.16 8.32
C PHE A 13 -9.73 -1.13 8.33
N ILE A 14 -10.32 0.06 8.45
CA ILE A 14 -11.77 0.25 8.50
C ILE A 14 -12.17 1.26 7.43
N GLY A 15 -12.79 0.79 6.34
CA GLY A 15 -13.35 1.64 5.29
C GLY A 15 -12.33 2.44 4.47
N GLN A 16 -11.04 2.33 4.78
CA GLN A 16 -9.95 2.97 4.05
C GLN A 16 -9.34 2.05 3.00
N ASP A 17 -8.70 2.65 2.00
CA ASP A 17 -7.99 1.90 0.98
C ASP A 17 -6.68 1.32 1.54
N LEU A 18 -6.41 0.09 1.15
CA LEU A 18 -5.26 -0.68 1.58
C LEU A 18 -4.29 -0.83 0.41
N GLY A 19 -3.01 -0.62 0.68
CA GLY A 19 -1.93 -0.87 -0.27
C GLY A 19 -1.22 -2.18 0.06
N VAL A 20 -0.95 -2.97 -0.98
CA VAL A 20 -0.13 -4.18 -0.92
C VAL A 20 0.96 -4.04 -1.98
N PRO A 21 2.25 -4.16 -1.64
CA PRO A 21 3.33 -4.18 -2.63
C PRO A 21 3.16 -5.36 -3.59
N GLU A 22 3.58 -5.23 -4.85
CA GLU A 22 3.52 -6.37 -5.77
C GLU A 22 4.44 -7.53 -5.37
N ASN A 23 5.46 -7.26 -4.58
CA ASN A 23 6.53 -8.18 -4.22
C ASN A 23 6.34 -8.87 -2.85
N CYS A 24 5.31 -8.52 -2.07
CA CYS A 24 5.02 -9.18 -0.80
C CYS A 24 3.53 -9.09 -0.40
N ASP A 25 3.08 -9.98 0.48
CA ASP A 25 1.69 -10.04 0.95
C ASP A 25 1.39 -9.13 2.15
N HIS A 26 2.27 -8.18 2.47
CA HIS A 26 2.07 -7.25 3.57
C HIS A 26 1.06 -6.17 3.20
N ILE A 27 0.11 -5.91 4.09
CA ILE A 27 -0.95 -4.93 3.88
C ILE A 27 -0.66 -3.69 4.72
N PHE A 28 -0.79 -2.53 4.07
CA PHE A 28 -0.58 -1.21 4.68
C PHE A 28 -1.76 -0.29 4.35
N CYS A 29 -1.91 0.82 5.08
CA CYS A 29 -2.79 1.91 4.63
C CYS A 29 -2.28 2.49 3.33
N PHE A 30 -3.16 2.75 2.37
CA PHE A 30 -2.80 3.40 1.12
C PHE A 30 -2.13 4.76 1.37
N GLU A 31 -2.58 5.54 2.36
CA GLU A 31 -1.94 6.79 2.75
C GLU A 31 -0.48 6.62 3.17
N CYS A 32 -0.22 5.58 3.96
CA CYS A 32 1.12 5.29 4.47
C CYS A 32 2.02 4.80 3.35
N MET A 33 1.48 4.01 2.42
CA MET A 33 2.18 3.47 1.26
C MET A 33 2.42 4.51 0.16
N SER A 34 1.50 5.46 0.00
CA SER A 34 1.63 6.61 -0.92
C SER A 34 2.45 7.74 -0.30
N GLY A 35 2.69 7.71 1.01
CA GLY A 35 3.42 8.72 1.75
C GLY A 35 4.95 8.59 1.63
N GLN A 36 5.66 9.62 2.10
CA GLN A 36 7.11 9.75 1.98
C GLN A 36 7.90 8.64 2.71
N HIS A 37 7.26 7.93 3.65
CA HIS A 37 7.88 6.81 4.38
C HIS A 37 8.31 5.66 3.46
N PHE A 38 7.65 5.47 2.32
CA PHE A 38 8.06 4.46 1.36
C PHE A 38 9.08 4.94 0.34
N GLY A 39 9.37 6.26 0.27
CA GLY A 39 10.22 6.86 -0.76
C GLY A 39 11.59 6.20 -0.97
N ASN A 40 12.12 5.52 0.05
CA ASN A 40 13.37 4.75 -0.04
C ASN A 40 13.16 3.26 -0.37
N SER A 41 12.00 2.68 -0.03
CA SER A 41 11.61 1.29 -0.35
C SER A 41 10.86 1.15 -1.69
N LEU A 42 10.55 2.26 -2.37
CA LEU A 42 9.96 2.26 -3.72
C LEU A 42 10.86 1.65 -4.79
N ASN A 43 12.14 1.41 -4.49
CA ASN A 43 13.06 0.73 -5.41
C ASN A 43 12.82 -0.79 -5.49
N GLU A 44 12.02 -1.36 -4.59
CA GLU A 44 11.78 -2.81 -4.54
C GLU A 44 10.51 -3.25 -5.29
N PHE A 45 9.61 -2.32 -5.65
CA PHE A 45 8.38 -2.62 -6.37
C PHE A 45 7.95 -1.46 -7.28
N SER A 46 7.37 -1.78 -8.44
CA SER A 46 6.88 -0.81 -9.44
C SER A 46 5.41 -0.45 -9.27
N TYR A 47 4.64 -1.31 -8.60
CA TYR A 47 3.20 -1.18 -8.43
C TYR A 47 2.74 -1.46 -6.99
N ILE A 48 1.73 -0.70 -6.62
CA ILE A 48 0.90 -0.86 -5.43
C ILE A 48 -0.41 -1.51 -5.85
N HIS A 49 -0.71 -2.68 -5.30
CA HIS A 49 -2.02 -3.30 -5.41
C HIS A 49 -2.96 -2.75 -4.34
N MET A 50 -3.98 -2.01 -4.78
CA MET A 50 -4.97 -1.39 -3.92
C MET A 50 -6.14 -2.34 -3.65
N LYS A 51 -6.53 -2.51 -2.39
CA LYS A 51 -7.62 -3.40 -1.94
C LYS A 51 -8.52 -2.63 -0.95
N ARG A 52 -9.80 -2.99 -0.87
CA ARG A 52 -10.74 -2.42 0.14
C ARG A 52 -10.83 -3.23 1.43
N SER A 53 -10.32 -4.45 1.41
CA SER A 53 -10.25 -5.34 2.57
C SER A 53 -9.03 -6.25 2.45
N PRO A 54 -8.50 -6.75 3.58
CA PRO A 54 -7.33 -7.64 3.58
C PRO A 54 -7.50 -8.85 2.66
N ASP A 55 -8.66 -9.48 2.75
CA ASP A 55 -9.06 -10.66 1.97
C ASP A 55 -9.74 -10.29 0.62
N GLY A 56 -9.86 -8.99 0.34
CA GLY A 56 -10.52 -8.51 -0.87
C GLY A 56 -9.71 -8.80 -2.13
N LYS A 57 -10.31 -8.53 -3.29
CA LYS A 57 -9.58 -8.52 -4.56
C LYS A 57 -8.86 -7.19 -4.75
N VAL A 58 -7.81 -7.20 -5.57
CA VAL A 58 -7.14 -5.97 -6.02
C VAL A 58 -8.13 -5.22 -6.91
N ILE A 59 -8.50 -4.01 -6.48
CA ILE A 59 -9.44 -3.15 -7.21
C ILE A 59 -8.72 -2.19 -8.15
N LYS A 60 -7.47 -1.85 -7.85
CA LYS A 60 -6.68 -0.89 -8.63
C LYS A 60 -5.19 -1.20 -8.48
N LYS A 61 -4.41 -0.98 -9.53
CA LYS A 61 -2.95 -0.96 -9.46
C LYS A 61 -2.49 0.49 -9.58
N VAL A 62 -1.69 0.96 -8.63
CA VAL A 62 -1.15 2.31 -8.62
C VAL A 62 0.35 2.20 -8.88
N SER A 63 0.83 2.82 -9.96
CA SER A 63 2.26 2.85 -10.28
C SER A 63 2.99 3.77 -9.30
N VAL A 64 4.09 3.31 -8.72
CA VAL A 64 4.87 4.11 -7.73
C VAL A 64 5.94 5.01 -8.35
N ARG A 65 6.00 5.09 -9.68
CA ARG A 65 6.87 6.03 -10.39
C ARG A 65 6.46 7.47 -10.06
N VAL A 66 7.12 8.04 -9.08
CA VAL A 66 6.98 9.45 -8.70
C VAL A 66 7.62 10.28 -9.80
N ARG A 67 6.77 10.98 -10.57
CA ARG A 67 7.08 12.08 -11.50
C ARG A 67 8.18 11.81 -12.53
N SER A 68 7.76 11.49 -13.76
CA SER A 68 8.32 12.21 -14.91
C SER A 68 7.95 13.69 -14.72
N LYS A 69 8.80 14.47 -14.04
CA LYS A 69 8.82 15.90 -14.33
C LYS A 69 9.39 16.00 -15.75
N GLY A 70 8.52 16.30 -16.71
CA GLY A 70 8.95 16.96 -17.94
C GLY A 70 9.58 18.31 -17.63
#